data_AF-A0A9E2LXA2-F1
#
_entry.id   AF-A0A9E2LXA2-F1
#
_cell.length_a   1.000
_cell.length_b   1.000
_cell.length_c   1.000
_cell.angle_alpha   90.00
_cell.angle_beta   90.00
_cell.angle_gamma   90.00
#
_symmetry.space_group_name_H-M   'P 1'
#
loop_
_entity.id
_entity.type
_entity.pdbx_description
1 polymer ?
#
loop_
_entity_poly.entity_id
_entity_poly.type
_entity_poly.pdbx_seq_one_letter_code
_entity_poly.pdbx_strand_id
1 'polypeptide(L)'
;TTQNYLLIPASFEEKFLARYLLTSVGYLVVSYLGYLLLQLLSEGINQLILGRSNPLFFVNNLDHLQVMAVYLAFQSLFFAGAVYYRKYSLIKTWLSVMALFFVLTVFGYLVFRLFLHGYFDGMQANENVMMTFARMGITGDLTIAYYPFKIWLTWVGRIWFWGVMPVCALAFAYFRLRETEV
;
A
#
# COMPACT_ATOMS: atom_id res chain seq x y z
N THR A 1 -5.28 -42.16 -17.86
CA THR A 1 -5.98 -41.63 -16.66
C THR A 1 -5.56 -40.22 -16.27
N THR A 2 -4.42 -39.68 -16.74
CA THR A 2 -3.99 -38.30 -16.45
C THR A 2 -4.70 -37.21 -17.28
N GLN A 3 -5.17 -37.54 -18.49
CA GLN A 3 -5.84 -36.55 -19.37
C GLN A 3 -7.24 -36.12 -18.90
N ASN A 4 -7.93 -36.93 -18.08
CA ASN A 4 -9.23 -36.55 -17.52
C ASN A 4 -9.14 -35.42 -16.50
N TYR A 5 -7.97 -35.17 -15.91
CA TYR A 5 -7.77 -34.08 -14.94
C TYR A 5 -7.88 -32.69 -15.58
N LEU A 6 -7.54 -32.57 -16.87
CA LEU A 6 -7.68 -31.33 -17.64
C LEU A 6 -9.13 -31.00 -18.06
N LEU A 7 -10.04 -31.97 -17.92
CA LEU A 7 -11.44 -31.87 -18.35
C LEU A 7 -12.39 -31.57 -17.18
N ILE A 8 -11.88 -31.57 -15.93
CA ILE A 8 -12.68 -31.19 -14.77
C ILE A 8 -12.93 -29.69 -14.86
N PRO A 9 -14.19 -29.22 -14.81
CA PRO A 9 -14.45 -27.78 -14.77
C PRO A 9 -13.75 -27.19 -13.54
N ALA A 10 -12.85 -26.25 -13.78
CA ALA A 10 -12.09 -25.60 -12.71
C ALA A 10 -13.06 -25.02 -11.67
N SER A 11 -12.74 -25.27 -10.40
CA SER A 11 -13.51 -24.76 -9.28
C SER A 11 -13.49 -23.23 -9.27
N PHE A 12 -14.49 -22.62 -8.62
CA PHE A 12 -14.57 -21.16 -8.47
C PHE A 12 -13.28 -20.60 -7.83
N GLU A 13 -12.75 -21.30 -6.83
CA GLU A 13 -11.58 -20.87 -6.06
C GLU A 13 -10.31 -20.89 -6.92
N GLU A 14 -10.11 -21.94 -7.74
CA GLU A 14 -8.98 -22.02 -8.66
C GLU A 14 -9.01 -20.90 -9.70
N LYS A 15 -10.19 -20.57 -10.23
CA LYS A 15 -10.35 -19.46 -11.20
C LYS A 15 -10.02 -18.11 -10.55
N PHE A 16 -10.47 -17.89 -9.32
CA PHE A 16 -10.18 -16.68 -8.56
C PHE A 16 -8.67 -16.54 -8.33
N LEU A 17 -8.05 -17.58 -7.78
CA LEU A 17 -6.65 -17.59 -7.38
C LEU A 17 -5.71 -17.51 -8.59
N ALA A 18 -6.05 -18.19 -9.69
CA ALA A 18 -5.30 -18.09 -10.94
C ALA A 18 -5.30 -16.66 -11.51
N ARG A 19 -6.45 -15.98 -11.53
CA ARG A 19 -6.55 -14.59 -12.01
C ARG A 19 -5.79 -13.63 -11.09
N TYR A 20 -5.90 -13.83 -9.77
CA TYR A 20 -5.18 -13.02 -8.81
C TYR A 20 -3.65 -13.21 -8.93
N LEU A 21 -3.16 -14.45 -8.98
CA LEU A 21 -1.74 -14.77 -9.13
C LEU A 21 -1.17 -14.24 -10.44
N LEU A 22 -1.91 -14.36 -11.54
CA LEU A 22 -1.48 -13.88 -12.84
C LEU A 22 -1.32 -12.37 -12.86
N THR A 23 -2.26 -11.63 -12.26
CA THR A 23 -2.19 -10.17 -12.21
C THR A 23 -1.24 -9.63 -11.13
N SER A 24 -0.96 -10.41 -10.08
CA SER A 24 -0.03 -10.03 -9.01
C SER A 24 1.39 -10.51 -9.30
N VAL A 25 1.67 -11.78 -9.04
CA VAL A 25 3.00 -12.38 -9.19
C VAL A 25 3.42 -12.42 -10.65
N GLY A 26 2.51 -12.78 -11.56
CA GLY A 26 2.80 -12.85 -12.99
C GLY A 26 3.23 -11.50 -13.55
N TYR A 27 2.44 -10.45 -13.30
CA TYR A 27 2.80 -9.10 -13.73
C TYR A 27 4.08 -8.59 -13.08
N LEU A 28 4.28 -8.86 -11.78
CA LEU A 28 5.50 -8.47 -11.06
C LEU A 28 6.73 -9.10 -11.72
N VAL A 29 6.73 -10.41 -11.97
CA VAL A 29 7.85 -11.11 -12.60
C VAL A 29 8.14 -10.57 -14.01
N VAL A 30 7.10 -10.38 -14.83
CA VAL A 30 7.26 -9.85 -16.19
C VAL A 30 7.80 -8.43 -16.17
N SER A 31 7.26 -7.56 -15.32
CA SER A 31 7.71 -6.17 -15.20
C SER A 31 9.17 -6.09 -14.71
N TYR A 32 9.55 -6.96 -13.78
CA TYR A 32 10.91 -7.05 -13.27
C TYR A 32 11.90 -7.51 -14.34
N LEU A 33 11.58 -8.58 -15.08
CA LEU A 33 12.39 -9.04 -16.20
C LEU A 33 12.52 -7.97 -17.28
N GLY A 34 11.44 -7.25 -17.58
CA GLY A 34 11.45 -6.12 -18.49
C GLY A 34 12.39 -5.01 -18.04
N TYR A 35 12.36 -4.65 -16.75
CA TYR A 35 13.24 -3.62 -16.19
C TYR A 35 14.71 -4.03 -16.21
N LEU A 36 15.01 -5.29 -15.86
CA LEU A 36 16.36 -5.85 -15.96
C LEU A 36 16.90 -5.79 -17.39
N LEU A 37 16.09 -6.16 -18.38
CA LEU A 37 16.49 -6.10 -19.79
C LEU A 37 16.77 -4.66 -20.23
N LEU A 38 15.88 -3.72 -19.87
CA LEU A 38 16.08 -2.30 -20.17
C LEU A 38 17.35 -1.75 -19.53
N GLN A 39 17.63 -2.13 -18.28
CA GLN A 39 18.83 -1.68 -17.59
C GLN A 39 20.10 -2.29 -18.20
N LEU A 40 20.08 -3.56 -18.60
CA LEU A 40 21.20 -4.20 -19.28
C LEU A 40 21.50 -3.51 -20.62
N LEU A 41 20.45 -3.17 -21.38
CA LEU A 41 20.59 -2.39 -22.61
C LEU A 41 21.15 -0.99 -22.34
N SER A 42 20.59 -0.29 -21.35
CA SER A 42 21.04 1.05 -20.97
C SER A 42 22.50 1.03 -20.51
N GLU A 43 22.90 0.05 -19.72
CA GLU A 43 24.25 -0.09 -19.21
C GLU A 43 25.23 -0.48 -20.31
N GLY A 44 24.83 -1.37 -21.22
CA GLY A 44 25.64 -1.70 -22.40
C GLY A 44 25.94 -0.48 -23.27
N ILE A 45 24.94 0.38 -23.47
CA ILE A 45 25.12 1.66 -24.17
C ILE A 45 26.03 2.60 -23.36
N ASN A 46 25.83 2.68 -22.04
CA ASN A 46 26.56 3.59 -21.18
C ASN A 46 28.05 3.23 -21.09
N GLN A 47 28.38 1.94 -21.01
CA GLN A 47 29.77 1.47 -21.04
C GLN A 47 30.42 1.76 -22.39
N LEU A 48 29.69 1.60 -23.50
CA LEU A 48 30.22 1.83 -24.84
C LEU A 48 30.52 3.32 -25.11
N ILE A 49 29.70 4.23 -24.59
CA ILE A 49 29.80 5.68 -24.87
C ILE A 49 30.60 6.43 -23.79
N LEU A 50 30.28 6.18 -22.51
CA LEU A 50 30.79 6.96 -21.37
C LEU A 50 31.89 6.24 -20.59
N GLY A 51 32.14 4.95 -20.87
CA GLY A 51 33.17 4.15 -20.18
C GLY A 51 32.94 3.99 -18.67
N ARG A 52 31.72 4.31 -18.20
CA ARG A 52 31.32 4.20 -16.78
C ARG A 52 30.32 3.08 -16.63
N SER A 53 30.43 2.36 -15.52
CA SER A 53 29.48 1.33 -15.16
C SER A 53 28.60 1.75 -13.98
N ASN A 54 27.29 1.56 -14.12
CA ASN A 54 26.34 1.69 -13.02
C ASN A 54 26.00 0.33 -12.42
N PRO A 55 25.73 0.25 -11.11
CA PRO A 55 25.30 -0.98 -10.48
C PRO A 55 23.95 -1.45 -11.07
N LEU A 56 23.87 -2.74 -11.38
CA LEU A 56 22.66 -3.40 -11.89
C LEU A 56 21.62 -3.53 -10.77
N PHE A 57 20.35 -3.55 -11.15
CA PHE A 57 19.20 -3.74 -10.28
C PHE A 57 19.16 -5.20 -9.81
N PHE A 58 19.61 -5.46 -8.59
CA PHE A 58 19.64 -6.80 -8.02
C PHE A 58 18.53 -7.00 -6.98
N VAL A 59 17.86 -8.15 -7.04
CA VAL A 59 16.80 -8.58 -6.10
C VAL A 59 17.21 -8.48 -4.62
N ASN A 60 18.51 -8.54 -4.32
CA ASN A 60 19.01 -8.64 -2.95
C ASN A 60 19.07 -7.31 -2.18
N ASN A 61 18.67 -6.19 -2.79
CA ASN A 61 18.53 -4.94 -2.06
C ASN A 61 17.17 -4.91 -1.34
N LEU A 62 17.22 -4.66 -0.02
CA LEU A 62 16.03 -4.54 0.84
C LEU A 62 15.00 -3.55 0.28
N ASP A 63 15.45 -2.47 -0.35
CA ASP A 63 14.58 -1.45 -0.94
C ASP A 63 13.74 -1.99 -2.09
N HIS A 64 14.31 -2.84 -2.95
CA HIS A 64 13.58 -3.42 -4.08
C HIS A 64 12.55 -4.46 -3.61
N LEU A 65 12.89 -5.27 -2.59
CA LEU A 65 11.93 -6.18 -1.95
C LEU A 65 10.78 -5.42 -1.30
N GLN A 66 11.06 -4.29 -0.66
CA GLN A 66 10.01 -3.46 -0.07
C GLN A 66 9.06 -2.90 -1.15
N VAL A 67 9.57 -2.45 -2.29
CA VAL A 67 8.73 -1.97 -3.41
C VAL A 67 7.87 -3.09 -3.97
N MET A 68 8.43 -4.29 -4.16
CA MET A 68 7.67 -5.47 -4.59
C MET A 68 6.54 -5.82 -3.62
N ALA A 69 6.83 -5.79 -2.32
CA ALA A 69 5.87 -6.10 -1.29
C ALA A 69 4.76 -5.04 -1.20
N VAL A 70 5.11 -3.75 -1.35
CA VAL A 70 4.14 -2.65 -1.45
C VAL A 70 3.24 -2.82 -2.68
N TYR A 71 3.81 -3.19 -3.83
CA TYR A 71 3.05 -3.49 -5.04
C TYR A 71 2.02 -4.61 -4.80
N LEU A 72 2.41 -5.71 -4.16
CA LEU A 72 1.50 -6.82 -3.84
C LEU A 72 0.36 -6.39 -2.91
N ALA A 73 0.66 -5.55 -1.91
CA ALA A 73 -0.36 -5.00 -1.02
C ALA A 73 -1.38 -4.15 -1.80
N PHE A 74 -0.94 -3.23 -2.66
CA PHE A 74 -1.85 -2.44 -3.49
C PHE A 74 -2.59 -3.26 -4.54
N GLN A 75 -1.96 -4.29 -5.09
CA GLN A 75 -2.55 -5.15 -6.11
C GLN A 75 -3.84 -5.82 -5.61
N SER A 76 -3.87 -6.25 -4.35
CA SER A 76 -5.08 -6.81 -3.71
C SER A 76 -6.27 -5.84 -3.74
N LEU A 77 -6.01 -4.55 -3.52
CA LEU A 77 -7.02 -3.49 -3.51
C LEU A 77 -7.55 -3.20 -4.93
N PHE A 78 -6.65 -3.08 -5.90
CA PHE A 78 -7.03 -2.89 -7.29
C PHE A 78 -7.76 -4.10 -7.86
N PHE A 79 -7.40 -5.31 -7.42
CA PHE A 79 -8.11 -6.52 -7.80
C PHE A 79 -9.55 -6.52 -7.27
N ALA A 80 -9.76 -6.23 -5.98
CA ALA A 80 -11.09 -6.09 -5.41
C ALA A 80 -11.93 -5.02 -6.12
N GLY A 81 -11.26 -3.93 -6.47
CA GLY A 81 -11.82 -2.86 -7.25
C GLY A 81 -12.22 -3.23 -8.68
N ALA A 82 -11.42 -4.06 -9.35
CA ALA A 82 -11.72 -4.60 -10.68
C ALA A 82 -12.96 -5.52 -10.67
N VAL A 83 -13.18 -6.23 -9.58
CA VAL A 83 -14.38 -7.05 -9.37
C VAL A 83 -15.62 -6.17 -9.16
N TYR A 84 -15.48 -5.08 -8.40
CA TYR A 84 -16.62 -4.24 -8.06
C TYR A 84 -17.09 -3.36 -9.24
N TYR A 85 -16.17 -2.73 -9.97
CA TYR A 85 -16.50 -1.79 -11.03
C TYR A 85 -16.43 -2.43 -12.43
N ARG A 86 -17.59 -2.64 -13.08
CA ARG A 86 -17.68 -3.21 -14.44
C ARG A 86 -17.01 -2.38 -15.54
N LYS A 87 -16.97 -1.04 -15.40
CA LYS A 87 -16.38 -0.12 -16.40
C LYS A 87 -15.50 0.92 -15.71
N TYR A 88 -14.34 1.19 -16.29
CA TYR A 88 -13.30 2.10 -15.77
C TYR A 88 -12.86 1.71 -14.36
N SER A 89 -12.59 0.42 -14.15
CA SER A 89 -12.23 -0.13 -12.84
C SER A 89 -11.03 0.57 -12.21
N LEU A 90 -9.95 0.79 -12.95
CA LEU A 90 -8.75 1.44 -12.42
C LEU A 90 -9.01 2.88 -11.93
N ILE A 91 -9.71 3.70 -12.71
CA ILE A 91 -9.98 5.10 -12.34
C ILE A 91 -10.92 5.18 -11.15
N LYS A 92 -11.98 4.36 -11.14
CA LYS A 92 -12.97 4.38 -10.04
C LYS A 92 -12.41 3.85 -8.73
N THR A 93 -11.50 2.88 -8.80
CA THR A 93 -10.84 2.34 -7.60
C THR A 93 -9.88 3.35 -7.02
N TRP A 94 -9.06 3.98 -7.86
CA TRP A 94 -8.23 5.09 -7.44
C TRP A 94 -9.05 6.20 -6.78
N LEU A 95 -10.14 6.64 -7.43
CA LEU A 95 -11.01 7.69 -6.91
C LEU A 95 -11.68 7.30 -5.58
N SER A 96 -12.16 6.07 -5.47
CA SER A 96 -12.78 5.54 -4.25
C SER A 96 -11.79 5.50 -3.08
N VAL A 97 -10.57 5.06 -3.35
CA VAL A 97 -9.49 5.02 -2.35
C VAL A 97 -9.11 6.43 -1.91
N MET A 98 -8.95 7.36 -2.86
CA MET A 98 -8.68 8.76 -2.53
C MET A 98 -9.82 9.40 -1.73
N ALA A 99 -11.08 9.13 -2.11
CA ALA A 99 -12.25 9.62 -1.38
C ALA A 99 -12.29 9.06 0.05
N LEU A 100 -11.98 7.78 0.24
CA LEU A 100 -11.90 7.15 1.56
C LEU A 100 -10.81 7.81 2.42
N PHE A 101 -9.60 8.01 1.89
CA PHE A 101 -8.53 8.70 2.60
C PHE A 101 -8.91 10.14 2.95
N PHE A 102 -9.58 10.85 2.04
CA PHE A 102 -10.07 12.20 2.28
C PHE A 102 -11.08 12.24 3.44
N VAL A 103 -12.09 11.36 3.42
CA VAL A 103 -13.10 11.27 4.48
C VAL A 103 -12.46 10.92 5.83
N LEU A 104 -11.54 9.94 5.87
CA LEU A 104 -10.84 9.58 7.10
C LEU A 104 -9.97 10.72 7.64
N THR A 105 -9.32 11.48 6.75
CA THR A 105 -8.48 12.63 7.14
C THR A 105 -9.34 13.75 7.72
N VAL A 106 -10.45 14.09 7.06
CA VAL A 106 -11.39 15.11 7.55
C VAL A 106 -12.00 14.68 8.88
N PHE A 107 -12.45 13.43 8.99
CA PHE A 107 -13.00 12.89 10.23
C PHE A 107 -11.96 12.91 11.35
N GLY A 108 -10.74 12.44 11.09
CA GLY A 108 -9.64 12.46 12.06
C GLY A 108 -9.30 13.88 12.51
N TYR A 109 -9.27 14.84 11.58
CA TYR A 109 -9.08 16.25 11.90
C TYR A 109 -10.20 16.81 12.78
N LEU A 110 -11.46 16.49 12.49
CA LEU A 110 -12.61 16.93 13.28
C LEU A 110 -12.57 16.35 14.70
N VAL A 111 -12.29 15.06 14.83
CA VAL A 111 -12.14 14.41 16.14
C VAL A 111 -10.99 15.06 16.92
N PHE A 112 -9.82 15.21 16.30
CA PHE A 112 -8.68 15.88 16.92
C PHE A 112 -9.04 17.29 17.38
N ARG A 113 -9.75 18.05 16.54
CA ARG A 113 -10.19 19.41 16.85
C ARG A 113 -11.20 19.46 17.98
N LEU A 114 -12.15 18.53 18.04
CA LEU A 114 -13.19 18.47 19.08
C LEU A 114 -12.61 18.09 20.43
N PHE A 115 -11.77 17.06 20.50
CA PHE A 115 -11.22 16.56 21.76
C PHE A 115 -10.08 17.43 22.29
N LEU A 116 -9.24 17.99 21.41
CA LEU A 116 -8.09 18.82 21.81
C LEU A 116 -8.36 20.32 21.68
N HIS A 117 -9.62 20.75 21.52
CA HIS A 117 -9.96 22.16 21.33
C HIS A 117 -9.35 23.06 22.43
N GLY A 118 -9.37 22.62 23.70
CA GLY A 118 -8.83 23.39 24.82
C GLY A 118 -7.30 23.52 24.86
N TYR A 119 -6.58 22.69 24.10
CA TYR A 119 -5.11 22.67 24.07
C TYR A 119 -4.52 23.49 22.92
N PHE A 120 -5.33 23.92 21.96
CA PHE A 120 -4.88 24.63 20.75
C PHE A 120 -5.66 25.92 20.54
N ASP A 121 -4.94 27.02 20.35
CA ASP A 121 -5.53 28.30 19.94
C ASP A 121 -5.27 28.51 18.44
N GLY A 122 -6.31 28.42 17.62
CA GLY A 122 -6.16 28.39 16.16
C GLY A 122 -5.35 27.16 15.68
N MET A 123 -4.27 27.37 14.92
CA MET A 123 -3.35 26.30 14.46
C MET A 123 -2.16 26.06 15.41
N GLN A 124 -2.03 26.84 16.48
CA GLN A 124 -0.89 26.77 17.40
C GLN A 124 -1.32 26.19 18.76
N ALA A 125 -0.38 25.57 19.46
CA ALA A 125 -0.62 25.11 20.82
C ALA A 125 -0.82 26.31 21.75
N ASN A 126 -1.77 26.21 22.68
CA ASN A 126 -2.08 27.27 23.63
C ASN A 126 -0.86 27.61 24.51
N GLU A 127 -0.56 28.90 24.71
CA GLU A 127 0.58 29.37 25.51
C GLU A 127 0.59 28.78 26.92
N ASN A 128 -0.58 28.57 27.53
CA ASN A 128 -0.71 27.95 28.86
C ASN A 128 -0.21 26.51 28.88
N VAL A 129 -0.45 25.77 27.79
CA VAL A 129 0.00 24.38 27.62
C VAL A 129 1.52 24.36 27.42
N MET A 130 2.03 25.26 26.58
CA MET A 130 3.46 25.42 26.32
C MET A 130 4.24 25.80 27.60
N MET A 131 3.70 26.70 28.42
CA MET A 131 4.29 27.08 29.71
C MET A 131 4.21 25.96 30.75
N THR A 132 3.17 25.11 30.73
CA THR A 132 3.06 23.95 31.63
C THR A 132 4.11 22.89 31.30
N PHE A 133 4.35 22.62 30.01
CA PHE A 133 5.44 21.72 29.58
C PHE A 133 6.82 22.28 29.94
N ALA A 134 7.05 23.59 29.77
CA ALA A 134 8.29 24.24 30.18
C ALA A 134 8.55 24.12 31.70
N ARG A 135 7.50 24.23 32.54
CA ARG A 135 7.60 24.06 34.00
C ARG A 135 7.85 22.62 34.45
N MET A 136 7.48 21.62 33.65
CA MET A 136 7.78 20.20 33.91
C MET A 136 9.24 19.82 33.57
N GLY A 137 10.11 20.78 33.24
CA GLY A 137 11.50 20.51 32.86
C GLY A 137 11.65 19.96 31.43
N ILE A 138 10.57 19.95 30.63
CA ILE A 138 10.60 19.61 29.21
C ILE A 138 10.97 20.89 28.46
N THR A 139 12.23 21.30 28.57
CA THR A 139 12.83 22.39 27.78
C THR A 139 13.50 21.88 26.50
N GLY A 140 13.36 20.59 26.20
CA GLY A 140 13.75 19.97 24.94
C GLY A 140 12.56 19.84 24.02
N ASP A 141 12.77 20.20 22.76
CA ASP A 141 12.00 19.90 21.56
C ASP A 141 10.75 19.02 21.82
N LEU A 142 9.55 19.59 21.66
CA LEU A 142 8.25 18.91 21.81
C LEU A 142 8.13 17.62 20.96
N THR A 143 9.13 17.36 20.12
CA THR A 143 9.40 16.13 19.39
C THR A 143 9.58 14.89 20.23
N ILE A 144 10.12 15.02 21.44
CA ILE A 144 10.35 13.87 22.31
C ILE A 144 9.02 13.38 22.92
N ALA A 145 8.10 14.29 23.22
CA ALA A 145 6.80 13.96 23.82
C ALA A 145 5.85 13.23 22.86
N TYR A 146 5.89 13.53 21.55
CA TYR A 146 5.08 12.82 20.56
C TYR A 146 5.72 11.51 20.06
N TYR A 147 7.00 11.26 20.35
CA TYR A 147 7.74 10.10 19.87
C TYR A 147 7.06 8.74 20.17
N PRO A 148 6.59 8.46 21.40
CA PRO A 148 5.90 7.19 21.68
C PRO A 148 4.57 7.07 20.90
N PHE A 149 3.82 8.17 20.77
CA PHE A 149 2.58 8.18 19.98
C PHE A 149 2.86 7.96 18.49
N LYS A 150 3.91 8.57 17.93
CA LYS A 150 4.36 8.37 16.55
C LYS A 150 4.78 6.93 16.28
N ILE A 151 5.52 6.30 17.20
CA ILE A 151 5.91 4.90 17.05
C ILE A 151 4.67 4.00 17.07
N TRP A 152 3.75 4.21 18.01
CA TRP A 152 2.50 3.46 18.07
C TRP A 152 1.68 3.60 16.78
N LEU A 153 1.53 4.83 16.28
CA LEU A 153 0.77 5.12 15.06
C LEU A 153 1.42 4.52 13.81
N THR A 154 2.75 4.53 13.71
CA THR A 154 3.46 3.86 12.61
C THR A 154 3.33 2.33 12.71
N TRP A 155 3.36 1.75 13.91
CA TRP A 155 3.09 0.33 14.11
C TRP A 155 1.69 -0.09 13.69
N VAL A 156 0.66 0.64 14.14
CA VAL A 156 -0.73 0.41 13.75
C VAL A 156 -0.90 0.54 12.24
N GLY A 157 -0.32 1.59 11.64
CA GLY A 157 -0.34 1.79 10.20
C GLY A 157 0.33 0.66 9.43
N ARG A 158 1.45 0.12 9.92
CA ARG A 158 2.11 -1.05 9.31
C ARG A 158 1.25 -2.30 9.37
N ILE A 159 0.66 -2.62 10.52
CA ILE A 159 -0.22 -3.79 10.66
C ILE A 159 -1.42 -3.67 9.71
N TRP A 160 -2.02 -2.47 9.66
CA TRP A 160 -3.16 -2.21 8.80
C TRP A 160 -2.80 -2.35 7.31
N PHE A 161 -1.68 -1.76 6.89
CA PHE A 161 -1.23 -1.79 5.50
C PHE A 161 -0.80 -3.19 5.03
N TRP A 162 -0.02 -3.90 5.84
CA TRP A 162 0.56 -5.19 5.45
C TRP A 162 -0.37 -6.38 5.67
N GLY A 163 -1.27 -6.31 6.65
CA GLY A 163 -2.16 -7.42 7.01
C GLY A 163 -3.62 -7.15 6.67
N VAL A 164 -4.21 -6.15 7.32
CA VAL A 164 -5.67 -5.93 7.28
C VAL A 164 -6.15 -5.57 5.88
N MET A 165 -5.52 -4.58 5.26
CA MET A 165 -5.89 -4.07 3.94
C MET A 165 -5.93 -5.17 2.85
N PRO A 166 -4.86 -5.97 2.64
CA PRO A 166 -4.88 -6.99 1.59
C PRO A 166 -5.84 -8.15 1.88
N VAL A 167 -5.93 -8.58 3.15
CA VAL A 167 -6.84 -9.68 3.53
C VAL A 167 -8.30 -9.24 3.37
N CYS A 168 -8.66 -8.04 3.83
CA CYS A 168 -10.01 -7.51 3.68
C CYS A 168 -10.37 -7.27 2.20
N ALA A 169 -9.44 -6.77 1.38
CA ALA A 169 -9.67 -6.56 -0.04
C ALA A 169 -9.93 -7.88 -0.77
N LEU A 170 -9.12 -8.91 -0.50
CA LEU A 170 -9.32 -10.25 -1.10
C LEU A 170 -10.61 -10.91 -0.64
N ALA A 171 -10.94 -10.80 0.66
CA ALA A 171 -12.21 -11.31 1.18
C ALA A 171 -13.41 -10.63 0.50
N PHE A 172 -13.37 -9.30 0.35
CA PHE A 172 -14.42 -8.55 -0.34
C PHE A 172 -14.55 -8.95 -1.81
N ALA A 173 -13.42 -9.13 -2.50
CA ALA A 173 -13.39 -9.59 -3.89
C ALA A 173 -14.01 -10.99 -4.04
N TYR A 174 -13.68 -11.91 -3.13
CA TYR A 174 -14.15 -13.30 -3.15
C TYR A 174 -15.67 -13.39 -2.96
N PHE A 175 -16.22 -12.72 -1.94
CA PHE A 175 -17.67 -12.73 -1.70
C PHE A 175 -18.43 -12.10 -2.86
N ARG A 176 -17.93 -11.00 -3.42
CA ARG A 176 -18.61 -10.34 -4.54
C ARG A 176 -18.62 -11.18 -5.81
N LEU A 177 -17.51 -11.83 -6.15
CA LEU A 177 -17.46 -12.74 -7.31
C LEU A 177 -18.41 -13.94 -7.13
N ARG A 178 -18.49 -14.47 -5.90
CA ARG A 178 -19.38 -15.60 -5.59
C ARG A 178 -20.85 -15.25 -5.78
N GLU A 179 -21.27 -14.04 -5.40
CA GLU A 179 -22.63 -13.54 -5.64
C GLU A 179 -22.97 -13.34 -7.12
N THR A 180 -21.97 -13.08 -7.97
CA THR A 180 -22.19 -12.83 -9.41
C THR A 180 -22.12 -14.07 -10.30
N GLU A 181 -21.48 -15.15 -9.84
CA GLU A 181 -21.34 -16.40 -10.62
C GLU A 181 -22.36 -17.49 -10.22
N VAL A 182 -23.10 -17.32 -9.11
CA VAL A 182 -24.27 -18.14 -8.72
C VAL A 182 -25.53 -17.60 -9.38
#